data_AF-A0A8T6NSE3-F1
#
_entry.id   AF-A0A8T6NSE3-F1
#
_cell.length_a   1.000
_cell.length_b   1.000
_cell.length_c   1.000
_cell.angle_alpha   90.00
_cell.angle_beta   90.00
_cell.angle_gamma   90.00
#
_symmetry.space_group_name_H-M   'P 1'
#
loop_
_entity.id
_entity.type
_entity.pdbx_description
1 polymer ?
#
loop_
_entity_poly.entity_id
_entity_poly.type
_entity_poly.pdbx_seq_one_letter_code
_entity_poly.pdbx_strand_id
1 'polypeptide(L)'
;MTDLKESLVTKLQQDRLAPPDVLEGIEQCFVLTHRSFLSKRRPELTIQEIDDLSRDLLETVLDEELKSLPRPSETALRDAVVTLDERFGFVADPDLQAEHETVINTLIGRMTTP
;
A
#
# COMPACT_ATOMS: atom_id res chain seq x y z
N MET A 1 16.66 0.25 -4.97
CA MET A 1 15.73 1.15 -4.24
C MET A 1 15.00 2.14 -5.16
N THR A 2 15.33 2.19 -6.44
CA THR A 2 14.55 2.84 -7.52
C THR A 2 13.36 1.97 -7.95
N ASP A 3 13.38 0.68 -7.59
CA ASP A 3 12.52 -0.36 -8.14
C ASP A 3 11.06 -0.29 -7.70
N LEU A 4 10.78 0.13 -6.45
CA LEU A 4 9.40 0.16 -5.91
C LEU A 4 8.52 1.17 -6.65
N LYS A 5 9.05 2.39 -6.87
CA LYS A 5 8.32 3.46 -7.55
C LYS A 5 8.09 3.12 -9.02
N GLU A 6 9.10 2.58 -9.70
CA GLU A 6 9.00 2.17 -11.10
C GLU A 6 8.03 1.00 -11.30
N SER A 7 8.07 0.01 -10.40
CA SER A 7 7.11 -1.09 -10.37
C SER A 7 5.67 -0.57 -10.18
N LEU A 8 5.44 0.29 -9.19
CA LEU A 8 4.11 0.86 -8.94
C LEU A 8 3.61 1.65 -10.16
N VAL A 9 4.45 2.49 -10.77
CA VAL A 9 4.09 3.24 -11.98
C VAL A 9 3.73 2.29 -13.13
N THR A 10 4.48 1.20 -13.30
CA THR A 10 4.21 0.18 -14.32
C THR A 10 2.85 -0.48 -14.10
N LYS A 11 2.52 -0.88 -12.87
CA LYS A 11 1.20 -1.42 -12.50
C LYS A 11 0.08 -0.41 -12.76
N LEU A 12 0.31 0.86 -12.43
CA LEU A 12 -0.60 1.98 -12.71
C LEU A 12 -0.71 2.35 -14.20
N GLN A 13 0.02 1.69 -15.10
CA GLN A 13 -0.16 1.80 -16.55
C GLN A 13 -0.88 0.59 -17.17
N GLN A 14 -1.07 -0.49 -16.42
CA GLN A 14 -1.74 -1.70 -16.92
C GLN A 14 -3.26 -1.56 -16.81
N ASP A 15 -4.00 -1.89 -17.87
CA ASP A 15 -5.47 -1.83 -17.88
C ASP A 15 -6.13 -2.89 -16.98
N ARG A 16 -5.41 -3.99 -16.73
CA ARG A 16 -5.88 -5.14 -15.95
C ARG A 16 -4.74 -5.68 -15.11
N LEU A 17 -5.04 -5.94 -13.83
CA LEU A 17 -4.09 -6.47 -12.85
C LEU A 17 -4.64 -7.77 -12.26
N ALA A 18 -3.79 -8.79 -12.14
CA ALA A 18 -4.17 -9.98 -11.37
C ALA A 18 -4.20 -9.62 -9.87
N PRO A 19 -5.00 -10.32 -9.03
CA PRO A 19 -5.08 -10.02 -7.61
C PRO A 19 -3.72 -9.95 -6.87
N PRO A 20 -2.71 -10.81 -7.16
CA PRO A 20 -1.39 -10.67 -6.57
C PRO A 20 -0.67 -9.38 -6.96
N ASP A 21 -0.81 -8.91 -8.21
CA ASP A 21 -0.18 -7.67 -8.68
C ASP A 21 -0.84 -6.43 -8.04
N VAL A 22 -2.14 -6.51 -7.77
CA VAL A 22 -2.88 -5.47 -7.03
C VAL A 22 -2.38 -5.39 -5.59
N LEU A 23 -2.26 -6.53 -4.91
CA LEU A 23 -1.75 -6.60 -3.54
C LEU A 23 -0.32 -6.03 -3.45
N GLU A 24 0.57 -6.45 -4.35
CA GLU A 24 1.94 -5.93 -4.41
C GLU A 24 1.95 -4.41 -4.67
N GLY A 25 1.06 -3.90 -5.54
CA GLY A 25 0.90 -2.47 -5.78
C GLY A 25 0.42 -1.70 -4.54
N ILE A 26 -0.49 -2.29 -3.76
CA ILE A 26 -0.98 -1.72 -2.50
C ILE A 26 0.17 -1.61 -1.49
N GLU A 27 0.92 -2.69 -1.29
CA GLU A 27 2.11 -2.71 -0.41
C GLU A 27 3.13 -1.64 -0.82
N GLN A 28 3.43 -1.54 -2.12
CA GLN A 28 4.33 -0.53 -2.68
C GLN A 28 3.84 0.89 -2.41
N CYS A 29 2.52 1.13 -2.54
CA CYS A 29 1.92 2.41 -2.24
C CYS A 29 2.08 2.77 -0.75
N PHE A 30 1.77 1.85 0.17
CA PHE A 30 1.93 2.08 1.61
C PHE A 30 3.37 2.41 2.00
N VAL A 31 4.35 1.65 1.52
CA VAL A 31 5.77 1.91 1.81
C VAL A 31 6.18 3.30 1.33
N LEU A 32 5.83 3.67 0.10
CA LEU A 32 6.18 4.98 -0.46
C LEU A 32 5.49 6.13 0.27
N THR A 33 4.19 5.99 0.59
CA THR A 33 3.42 6.97 1.35
C THR A 33 3.98 7.13 2.76
N HIS A 34 4.28 6.03 3.46
CA HIS A 34 4.84 6.09 4.80
C HIS A 34 6.24 6.67 4.84
N ARG A 35 7.08 6.38 3.84
CA ARG A 35 8.36 7.05 3.66
C ARG A 35 8.19 8.56 3.54
N SER A 36 7.27 9.03 2.72
CA SER A 36 6.96 10.46 2.58
C SER A 36 6.46 11.07 3.90
N PHE A 37 5.58 10.35 4.61
CA PHE A 37 4.99 10.78 5.88
C PHE A 37 6.03 10.91 6.99
N LEU A 38 6.85 9.88 7.20
CA LEU A 38 7.83 9.82 8.28
C LEU A 38 9.08 10.63 7.97
N SER A 39 9.54 10.73 6.72
CA SER A 39 10.72 11.56 6.40
C SER A 39 10.52 13.03 6.79
N LYS A 40 9.27 13.51 6.79
CA LYS A 40 8.91 14.87 7.24
C LYS A 40 8.82 15.00 8.77
N ARG A 41 8.39 13.95 9.46
CA ARG A 41 8.02 13.97 10.90
C ARG A 41 9.08 13.38 11.82
N ARG A 42 9.90 12.48 11.30
CA ARG A 42 10.95 11.69 11.98
C ARG A 42 12.23 11.71 11.13
N PRO A 43 12.84 12.89 10.89
CA PRO A 43 14.00 13.03 10.01
C PRO A 43 15.24 12.28 10.52
N GLU A 44 15.24 11.82 11.76
CA GLU A 44 16.28 10.98 12.34
C GLU A 44 16.24 9.53 11.85
N LEU A 45 15.11 9.07 11.30
CA LEU A 45 14.99 7.73 10.74
C LEU A 45 15.61 7.69 9.34
N THR A 46 16.42 6.67 9.10
CA THR A 46 16.88 6.37 7.75
C THR A 46 15.73 5.83 6.91
N ILE A 47 15.88 5.94 5.59
CA ILE A 47 14.95 5.37 4.64
C ILE A 47 14.76 3.86 4.85
N GLN A 48 15.84 3.13 5.15
CA GLN A 48 15.78 1.69 5.36
C GLN A 48 14.94 1.35 6.60
N GLU A 49 15.14 2.07 7.71
CA GLU A 49 14.34 1.87 8.92
C GLU A 49 12.86 2.13 8.68
N ILE A 50 12.52 3.18 7.92
CA ILE A 50 11.12 3.45 7.57
C ILE A 50 10.53 2.32 6.72
N ASP A 51 11.26 1.84 5.71
CA ASP A 51 10.78 0.77 4.85
C ASP A 51 10.58 -0.54 5.64
N ASP A 52 11.47 -0.85 6.58
CA ASP A 52 11.38 -2.07 7.40
C ASP A 52 10.20 -1.98 8.39
N LEU A 53 10.01 -0.85 9.06
CA LEU A 53 8.83 -0.60 9.89
C LEU A 53 7.53 -0.71 9.08
N SER A 54 7.54 -0.22 7.83
CA SER A 54 6.38 -0.30 6.94
C SER A 54 6.07 -1.75 6.57
N ARG A 55 7.09 -2.55 6.25
CA ARG A 55 6.94 -3.96 5.89
C ARG A 55 6.44 -4.80 7.06
N ASP A 56 6.98 -4.60 8.26
CA ASP A 56 6.54 -5.32 9.46
C ASP A 56 5.06 -5.05 9.75
N LEU A 57 4.62 -3.80 9.61
CA LEU A 57 3.21 -3.43 9.81
C LEU A 57 2.31 -4.00 8.72
N LEU A 58 2.74 -3.94 7.46
CA LEU A 58 2.03 -4.53 6.33
C LEU A 58 1.87 -6.04 6.53
N GLU A 59 2.94 -6.77 6.81
CA GLU A 59 2.91 -8.22 7.03
C GLU A 59 1.95 -8.59 8.15
N THR A 60 1.99 -7.86 9.27
CA THR A 60 1.10 -8.08 10.41
C THR A 60 -0.37 -7.93 10.02
N VAL A 61 -0.73 -6.81 9.37
CA VAL A 61 -2.14 -6.54 9.02
C VAL A 61 -2.63 -7.47 7.91
N LEU A 62 -1.81 -7.71 6.90
CA LEU A 62 -2.20 -8.56 5.78
C LEU A 62 -2.34 -10.03 6.21
N ASP A 63 -1.52 -10.53 7.15
CA ASP A 63 -1.72 -11.86 7.73
C ASP A 63 -3.01 -11.95 8.55
N GLU A 64 -3.32 -10.91 9.34
CA GLU A 64 -4.55 -10.81 10.14
C GLU A 64 -5.82 -10.77 9.27
N GLU A 65 -5.84 -9.91 8.25
CA GLU A 65 -7.02 -9.58 7.45
C GLU A 65 -7.20 -10.50 6.24
N LEU A 66 -6.11 -10.90 5.57
CA LEU A 66 -6.18 -11.69 4.33
C LEU A 66 -5.91 -13.18 4.54
N LYS A 67 -5.57 -13.64 5.76
CA LYS A 67 -5.47 -15.06 6.17
C LYS A 67 -5.18 -16.05 5.04
N SER A 68 -3.94 -16.04 4.55
CA SER A 68 -3.48 -16.99 3.51
C SER A 68 -4.39 -17.08 2.26
N LEU A 69 -5.13 -16.03 1.90
CA LEU A 69 -5.90 -15.97 0.66
C LEU A 69 -4.93 -15.72 -0.50
N PRO A 70 -4.61 -16.72 -1.35
CA PRO A 70 -3.69 -16.53 -2.47
C PRO A 70 -4.27 -15.59 -3.55
N ARG A 71 -5.57 -15.31 -3.48
CA ARG A 71 -6.30 -14.36 -4.33
C ARG A 71 -7.33 -13.62 -3.48
N PRO A 72 -6.96 -12.51 -2.83
CA PRO A 72 -7.91 -11.73 -2.05
C PRO A 72 -8.99 -11.13 -2.97
N SER A 73 -10.21 -11.04 -2.46
CA SER A 73 -11.31 -10.37 -3.16
C SER A 73 -11.15 -8.86 -3.07
N GLU A 74 -11.89 -8.11 -3.90
CA GLU A 74 -11.88 -6.64 -3.84
C GLU A 74 -12.30 -6.15 -2.45
N THR A 75 -13.35 -6.74 -1.89
CA THR A 75 -13.83 -6.39 -0.54
C THR A 75 -12.76 -6.63 0.50
N ALA A 76 -12.08 -7.78 0.47
CA ALA A 76 -11.02 -8.08 1.43
C ALA A 76 -9.84 -7.10 1.33
N LEU A 77 -9.45 -6.72 0.10
CA LEU A 77 -8.41 -5.71 -0.09
C LEU A 77 -8.82 -4.34 0.45
N ARG A 78 -10.08 -3.94 0.24
CA ARG A 78 -10.59 -2.65 0.75
C ARG A 78 -10.63 -2.63 2.28
N ASP A 79 -11.08 -3.70 2.91
CA ASP A 79 -11.12 -3.81 4.37
C ASP A 79 -9.70 -3.76 4.97
N ALA A 80 -8.74 -4.45 4.34
CA ALA A 80 -7.34 -4.39 4.74
C ALA A 80 -6.74 -2.98 4.58
N VAL A 81 -7.03 -2.27 3.48
CA VAL A 81 -6.58 -0.89 3.25
C VAL A 81 -7.07 0.05 4.34
N VAL A 82 -8.36 -0.02 4.71
CA VAL A 82 -8.92 0.83 5.78
C VAL A 82 -8.15 0.60 7.09
N THR A 83 -7.91 -0.66 7.44
CA THR A 83 -7.16 -1.01 8.65
C THR A 83 -5.72 -0.51 8.60
N LEU A 84 -5.07 -0.60 7.44
CA LEU A 84 -3.71 -0.09 7.23
C LEU A 84 -3.67 1.44 7.35
N ASP A 85 -4.56 2.17 6.69
CA ASP A 85 -4.62 3.64 6.76
C ASP A 85 -4.73 4.16 8.20
N GLU A 86 -5.56 3.49 9.01
CA GLU A 86 -5.69 3.78 10.44
C GLU A 86 -4.39 3.50 11.21
N ARG A 87 -3.74 2.35 10.98
CA ARG A 87 -2.51 1.98 11.71
C ARG A 87 -1.29 2.80 11.29
N PHE A 88 -1.19 3.17 10.02
CA PHE A 88 -0.14 4.05 9.50
C PHE A 88 -0.36 5.53 9.89
N GLY A 89 -1.58 5.89 10.31
CA GLY A 89 -1.89 7.23 10.81
C GLY A 89 -1.96 8.30 9.72
N PHE A 90 -2.19 7.91 8.46
CA PHE A 90 -2.29 8.84 7.33
C PHE A 90 -3.43 9.85 7.49
N VAL A 91 -4.45 9.53 8.30
CA VAL A 91 -5.54 10.43 8.70
C VAL A 91 -5.06 11.75 9.32
N ALA A 92 -3.81 11.81 9.80
CA ALA A 92 -3.19 13.03 10.31
C ALA A 92 -2.67 13.97 9.20
N ASP A 93 -2.79 13.58 7.93
CA ASP A 93 -2.30 14.31 6.74
C ASP A 93 -3.30 14.13 5.57
N PRO A 94 -4.37 14.94 5.51
CA PRO A 94 -5.49 14.72 4.58
C PRO A 94 -5.09 14.75 3.10
N ASP A 95 -4.13 15.59 2.73
CA ASP A 95 -3.65 15.68 1.35
C ASP A 95 -2.90 14.40 0.95
N LEU A 96 -2.04 13.90 1.85
CA LEU A 96 -1.34 12.64 1.65
C LEU A 96 -2.31 11.45 1.59
N GLN A 97 -3.32 11.45 2.46
CA GLN A 97 -4.36 10.42 2.46
C GLN A 97 -5.14 10.42 1.14
N ALA A 98 -5.56 11.58 0.64
CA ALA A 98 -6.30 11.67 -0.63
C ALA A 98 -5.47 11.18 -1.84
N GLU A 99 -4.17 11.51 -1.87
CA GLU A 99 -3.25 10.99 -2.89
C GLU A 99 -3.11 9.46 -2.79
N HIS A 100 -2.93 8.93 -1.58
CA HIS A 100 -2.84 7.50 -1.32
C HIS A 100 -4.11 6.76 -1.77
N GLU A 101 -5.28 7.23 -1.34
CA GLU A 101 -6.58 6.66 -1.71
C GLU A 101 -6.79 6.64 -3.22
N THR A 102 -6.34 7.68 -3.94
CA THR A 102 -6.45 7.74 -5.41
C THR A 102 -5.65 6.61 -6.07
N VAL A 103 -4.43 6.35 -5.60
CA VAL A 103 -3.58 5.27 -6.11
C VAL A 103 -4.20 3.91 -5.79
N ILE A 104 -4.62 3.68 -4.55
CA ILE A 104 -5.23 2.42 -4.12
C ILE A 104 -6.52 2.12 -4.92
N ASN A 105 -7.41 3.11 -5.07
CA ASN A 105 -8.63 2.96 -5.85
C ASN A 105 -8.35 2.64 -7.31
N THR A 106 -7.28 3.22 -7.87
CA THR A 106 -6.84 2.92 -9.24
C THR A 106 -6.37 1.47 -9.38
N LEU A 107 -5.57 0.97 -8.43
CA LEU A 107 -5.08 -0.41 -8.43
C LEU A 107 -6.23 -1.42 -8.30
N ILE A 108 -7.10 -1.22 -7.31
CA ILE A 108 -8.24 -2.11 -7.06
C ILE A 108 -9.23 -2.07 -8.23
N GLY A 109 -9.51 -0.89 -8.80
CA GLY A 109 -10.41 -0.75 -9.94
C GLY A 109 -9.94 -1.44 -11.23
N ARG A 110 -8.65 -1.81 -11.31
CA ARG A 110 -8.06 -2.56 -12.42
C ARG A 110 -7.96 -4.05 -12.13
N MET A 111 -8.35 -4.49 -10.94
CA MET A 111 -8.27 -5.89 -10.56
C MET A 111 -9.20 -6.72 -11.45
N THR A 112 -8.66 -7.76 -12.08
CA THR A 112 -9.48 -8.75 -12.76
C THR A 112 -10.24 -9.57 -11.72
N THR A 113 -11.56 -9.68 -11.86
CA THR A 113 -12.32 -10.63 -11.06
C THR A 113 -11.84 -12.06 -11.33
N PRO A 114 -11.73 -12.91 -10.30
CA PRO A 114 -11.41 -14.32 -10.47
C PRO A 114 -12.45 -15.07 -11.32
#